data_AF-A0A5P8WF92-F1
#
_entry.id   AF-A0A5P8WF92-F1
#
_cell.length_a   1.000
_cell.length_b   1.000
_cell.length_c   1.000
_cell.angle_alpha   90.00
_cell.angle_beta   90.00
_cell.angle_gamma   90.00
#
_symmetry.space_group_name_H-M   'P 1'
#
loop_
_entity.id
_entity.type
_entity.pdbx_description
1 polymer ?
#
loop_
_entity_poly.entity_id
_entity_poly.type
_entity_poly.pdbx_seq_one_letter_code
_entity_poly.pdbx_strand_id
1 'polypeptide(L)'
;MTKSVIAELSAIPEKFLESDLKSIQLHSQGCLYPYLEKKRLLDGSIVFYPRVIGQRDPDNPTHYRWGYNWEERVDGVWKGKSIGSIPPGAVHMIRLMQQQGATRENIIAFIKRAKSKKTSPKLDVCKNFDNTKIKPVLPDDAPIAIVLFAGGGGIEAGMVQAGIRPVIAVEFDPTKPELSRVIAKTHHHNFSEYGCRIIQLTVQEVARLGFIGFPRRPDYLHASPVCANFSQAHTAKAGKGIETADDLSAAIAVAEAIRQLQPRVFTLENVPRYQNSQSFSIILSALEQEGYSVNYSVVNMADFGLPQARRRLVLIASKGFHVAIPAHRKPIGWYEAIAHLIPMMTDSQLLPKQRQALEKFLAGNVPTPLLIERVGGRTESKYKPAHLPCNTILRSHFTDHKGCNRSKFADIWLPDGTVKSLSIEGAGILQGFPSWYEFPKETATAGSIIGYSVPPSFATQLFMSAQSILKGAKL
;
A
#
# COMPACT_ATOMS: atom_id res chain seq x y z
N MET A 1 -54.20 4.42 -9.64
CA MET A 1 -53.67 3.43 -10.61
C MET A 1 -53.06 4.20 -11.77
N THR A 2 -51.75 4.22 -11.89
CA THR A 2 -51.04 4.85 -13.03
C THR A 2 -50.03 3.83 -13.53
N LYS A 3 -50.42 3.12 -14.59
CA LYS A 3 -49.56 2.16 -15.28
C LYS A 3 -48.55 2.93 -16.12
N SER A 4 -47.29 2.71 -15.78
CA SER A 4 -46.12 2.90 -16.64
C SER A 4 -46.34 2.24 -18.01
N VAL A 5 -46.11 2.98 -19.08
CA VAL A 5 -45.92 2.43 -20.43
C VAL A 5 -44.42 2.44 -20.70
N ILE A 6 -43.89 1.24 -20.83
CA ILE A 6 -42.53 0.91 -21.22
C ILE A 6 -42.38 1.26 -22.70
N ALA A 7 -41.46 2.17 -23.03
CA ALA A 7 -40.94 2.31 -24.39
C ALA A 7 -39.71 1.39 -24.52
N GLU A 8 -39.83 0.36 -25.35
CA GLU A 8 -38.71 -0.44 -25.84
C GLU A 8 -37.79 0.43 -26.69
N LEU A 9 -36.49 0.44 -26.40
CA LEU A 9 -35.47 0.96 -27.31
C LEU A 9 -34.62 -0.19 -27.81
N SER A 10 -34.88 -0.52 -29.07
CA SER A 10 -34.17 -1.50 -29.88
C SER A 10 -32.72 -1.06 -30.15
N ALA A 11 -31.83 -2.03 -30.31
CA ALA A 11 -30.43 -1.83 -30.60
C ALA A 11 -30.22 -1.42 -32.07
N ILE A 12 -30.23 -0.12 -32.36
CA ILE A 12 -29.66 0.49 -33.57
C ILE A 12 -28.97 1.80 -33.16
N PRO A 13 -27.78 2.14 -33.68
CA PRO A 13 -27.14 3.42 -33.38
C PRO A 13 -27.92 4.54 -34.10
N GLU A 14 -28.85 5.18 -33.39
CA GLU A 14 -29.50 6.37 -33.89
C GLU A 14 -28.51 7.54 -33.95
N LYS A 15 -28.21 7.90 -35.19
CA LYS A 15 -28.03 9.26 -35.73
C LYS A 15 -27.48 10.31 -34.77
N PHE A 16 -26.26 10.74 -35.10
CA PHE A 16 -25.92 12.15 -35.30
C PHE A 16 -26.84 13.13 -34.56
N LEU A 17 -26.51 13.40 -33.30
CA LEU A 17 -26.90 14.65 -32.66
C LEU A 17 -25.85 15.71 -33.01
N GLU A 18 -26.25 16.50 -34.00
CA GLU A 18 -26.14 17.96 -34.05
C GLU A 18 -24.73 18.56 -34.11
N SER A 19 -24.34 18.77 -35.36
CA SER A 19 -23.67 19.96 -35.89
C SER A 19 -23.38 21.09 -34.90
N ASP A 20 -22.10 21.25 -34.56
CA ASP A 20 -21.37 22.46 -34.91
C ASP A 20 -19.86 22.20 -34.77
N LEU A 21 -19.20 22.04 -35.92
CA LEU A 21 -17.80 22.42 -36.18
C LEU A 21 -17.46 22.01 -37.62
N LYS A 22 -17.53 22.98 -38.52
CA LYS A 22 -16.95 22.89 -39.87
C LYS A 22 -15.50 22.44 -39.78
N SER A 23 -15.16 21.26 -40.29
CA SER A 23 -13.92 21.07 -41.04
C SER A 23 -13.98 19.83 -41.95
N ILE A 24 -13.67 20.04 -43.21
CA ILE A 24 -13.61 19.04 -44.28
C ILE A 24 -12.47 18.01 -44.05
N GLN A 25 -11.61 18.21 -43.04
CA GLN A 25 -10.44 17.37 -42.75
C GLN A 25 -10.73 16.11 -41.93
N LEU A 26 -11.75 16.11 -41.05
CA LEU A 26 -11.99 14.99 -40.12
C LEU A 26 -12.45 13.68 -40.78
N HIS A 27 -13.09 13.74 -41.96
CA HIS A 27 -13.54 12.51 -42.65
C HIS A 27 -12.39 11.61 -43.12
N SER A 28 -11.22 12.18 -43.41
CA SER A 28 -10.07 11.42 -43.94
C SER A 28 -9.26 10.69 -42.87
N GLN A 29 -9.34 11.13 -41.61
CA GLN A 29 -8.50 10.66 -40.51
C GLN A 29 -9.27 9.95 -39.39
N GLY A 30 -10.58 9.74 -39.54
CA GLY A 30 -11.43 9.12 -38.51
C GLY A 30 -11.58 9.96 -37.22
N CYS A 31 -12.57 9.63 -36.40
CA CYS A 31 -12.90 10.37 -35.18
C CYS A 31 -12.83 9.49 -33.94
N LEU A 32 -12.17 9.98 -32.90
CA LEU A 32 -12.17 9.37 -31.58
C LEU A 32 -13.42 9.85 -30.82
N TYR A 33 -14.21 8.94 -30.28
CA TYR A 33 -15.44 9.27 -29.56
C TYR A 33 -15.50 8.62 -28.18
N PRO A 34 -15.94 9.35 -27.15
CA PRO A 34 -16.23 8.79 -25.84
C PRO A 34 -17.60 8.09 -25.84
N TYR A 35 -17.75 7.02 -25.07
CA TYR A 35 -19.04 6.39 -24.79
C TYR A 35 -19.05 5.78 -23.39
N LEU A 36 -20.26 5.49 -22.90
CA LEU A 36 -20.46 4.77 -21.64
C LEU A 36 -20.92 3.35 -21.92
N GLU A 37 -20.28 2.39 -21.29
CA GLU A 37 -20.68 0.98 -21.36
C GLU A 37 -21.77 0.73 -20.32
N LYS A 38 -23.00 0.49 -20.80
CA LYS A 38 -24.16 0.16 -19.97
C LYS A 38 -24.12 -1.31 -19.57
N LYS A 39 -24.14 -1.61 -18.26
CA LYS A 39 -24.32 -2.98 -17.75
C LYS A 39 -25.51 -3.05 -16.80
N ARG A 40 -26.29 -4.12 -16.94
CA ARG A 40 -27.36 -4.47 -16.01
C ARG A 40 -26.78 -5.43 -14.96
N LEU A 41 -26.95 -5.11 -13.68
CA LEU A 41 -26.52 -5.95 -12.57
C LEU A 41 -27.56 -7.03 -12.27
N LEU A 42 -27.18 -8.02 -11.45
CA LEU A 42 -28.04 -9.16 -11.08
C LEU A 42 -29.29 -8.72 -10.30
N ASP A 43 -29.20 -7.62 -9.56
CA ASP A 43 -30.32 -6.97 -8.86
C ASP A 43 -31.24 -6.16 -9.80
N GLY A 44 -30.95 -6.15 -11.10
CA GLY A 44 -31.71 -5.44 -12.13
C GLY A 44 -31.31 -3.98 -12.33
N SER A 45 -30.45 -3.41 -11.47
CA SER A 45 -29.99 -2.02 -11.59
C SER A 45 -29.06 -1.82 -12.80
N ILE A 46 -29.04 -0.59 -13.34
CA ILE A 46 -28.20 -0.23 -14.49
C ILE A 46 -27.02 0.60 -14.00
N VAL A 47 -25.82 0.23 -14.43
CA VAL A 47 -24.60 0.98 -14.14
C VAL A 47 -23.80 1.26 -15.40
N PHE A 48 -23.17 2.42 -15.44
CA PHE A 48 -22.37 2.90 -16.56
C PHE A 48 -20.87 2.82 -16.23
N TYR A 49 -20.09 2.34 -17.19
CA TYR A 49 -18.63 2.22 -17.08
C TYR A 49 -17.92 3.16 -18.06
N PRO A 50 -16.78 3.76 -17.67
CA PRO A 50 -16.09 3.62 -16.37
C PRO A 50 -16.86 4.26 -15.20
N ARG A 51 -16.76 3.69 -14.00
CA ARG A 51 -17.32 4.32 -12.80
C ARG A 51 -16.41 5.47 -12.41
N VAL A 52 -16.97 6.67 -12.35
CA VAL A 52 -16.26 7.91 -11.99
C VAL A 52 -17.00 8.54 -10.82
N ILE A 53 -16.25 9.07 -9.87
CA ILE A 53 -16.81 9.77 -8.70
C ILE A 53 -16.88 11.26 -9.05
N GLY A 54 -18.06 11.85 -8.97
CA GLY A 54 -18.29 13.27 -9.32
C GLY A 54 -18.69 13.48 -10.79
N GLN A 55 -18.61 14.74 -11.26
CA GLN A 55 -18.89 15.06 -12.66
C GLN A 55 -17.78 14.50 -13.57
N ARG A 56 -18.17 13.95 -14.72
CA ARG A 56 -17.21 13.45 -15.70
C ARG A 56 -16.56 14.62 -16.42
N ASP A 57 -15.27 14.81 -16.17
CA ASP A 57 -14.38 15.61 -17.01
C ASP A 57 -14.34 15.06 -18.46
N PRO A 58 -14.81 15.82 -19.49
CA PRO A 58 -14.75 15.44 -20.90
C PRO A 58 -13.34 15.19 -21.44
N ASP A 59 -12.32 15.81 -20.83
CA ASP A 59 -10.95 15.74 -21.30
C ASP A 59 -10.17 14.58 -20.67
N ASN A 60 -10.66 14.01 -19.56
CA ASN A 60 -10.04 12.88 -18.87
C ASN A 60 -10.36 11.54 -19.57
N PRO A 61 -9.36 10.87 -20.17
CA PRO A 61 -9.58 9.62 -20.90
C PRO A 61 -10.05 8.46 -20.01
N THR A 62 -9.83 8.51 -18.70
CA THR A 62 -10.26 7.45 -17.78
C THR A 62 -11.75 7.56 -17.42
N HIS A 63 -12.40 8.68 -17.76
CA HIS A 63 -13.80 8.91 -17.46
C HIS A 63 -14.77 8.31 -18.48
N TYR A 64 -14.29 7.83 -19.62
CA TYR A 64 -15.11 7.26 -20.68
C TYR A 64 -14.48 5.99 -21.24
N ARG A 65 -15.29 5.15 -21.88
CA ARG A 65 -14.76 4.21 -22.85
C ARG A 65 -14.51 4.99 -24.13
N TRP A 66 -13.53 4.56 -24.90
CA TRP A 66 -13.17 5.24 -26.14
C TRP A 66 -13.31 4.31 -27.32
N GLY A 67 -13.92 4.83 -28.37
CA GLY A 67 -13.96 4.21 -29.69
C GLY A 67 -13.35 5.14 -30.72
N TYR A 68 -13.03 4.58 -31.87
CA TYR A 68 -12.57 5.34 -33.02
C TYR A 68 -13.35 4.88 -34.25
N ASN A 69 -14.00 5.79 -34.96
CA ASN A 69 -14.80 5.50 -36.15
C ASN A 69 -14.26 6.22 -37.38
N TRP A 70 -14.57 5.70 -38.56
CA TRP A 70 -14.24 6.33 -39.84
C TRP A 70 -15.20 5.83 -40.92
N GLU A 71 -15.18 6.48 -42.07
CA GLU A 71 -15.91 6.05 -43.26
C GLU A 71 -14.93 5.53 -44.31
N GLU A 72 -15.34 4.48 -45.01
CA GLU A 72 -14.61 3.93 -46.15
C GLU A 72 -15.56 3.64 -47.31
N ARG A 73 -15.08 3.85 -48.55
CA ARG A 73 -15.82 3.47 -49.74
C ARG A 73 -15.58 2.00 -50.04
N VAL A 74 -16.65 1.22 -50.06
CA VAL A 74 -16.65 -0.20 -50.45
C VAL A 74 -17.69 -0.34 -51.55
N ASP A 75 -17.26 -0.74 -52.74
CA ASP A 75 -18.10 -0.91 -53.94
C ASP A 75 -18.90 0.37 -54.31
N GLY A 76 -18.25 1.53 -54.20
CA GLY A 76 -18.85 2.83 -54.52
C GLY A 76 -19.78 3.39 -53.43
N VAL A 77 -20.05 2.65 -52.35
CA VAL A 77 -20.91 3.07 -51.24
C VAL A 77 -20.07 3.39 -50.00
N TRP A 78 -20.39 4.48 -49.30
CA TRP A 78 -19.78 4.82 -48.01
C TRP A 78 -20.29 3.88 -46.91
N LYS A 79 -19.38 3.22 -46.20
CA LYS A 79 -19.66 2.38 -45.03
C LYS A 79 -18.93 2.91 -43.81
N GLY A 80 -19.64 3.03 -42.69
CA GLY A 80 -19.06 3.35 -41.39
C GLY A 80 -18.33 2.14 -40.79
N LYS A 81 -17.15 2.38 -40.23
CA LYS A 81 -16.35 1.43 -39.48
C LYS A 81 -16.04 1.99 -38.10
N SER A 82 -15.83 1.10 -37.13
CA SER A 82 -15.42 1.50 -35.79
C SER A 82 -14.50 0.47 -35.13
N ILE A 83 -13.65 0.94 -34.24
CA ILE A 83 -12.86 0.16 -33.30
C ILE A 83 -13.24 0.63 -31.89
N GLY A 84 -13.96 -0.22 -31.15
CA GLY A 84 -14.28 0.03 -29.74
C GLY A 84 -13.15 -0.38 -28.78
N SER A 85 -13.34 -0.05 -27.50
CA SER A 85 -12.47 -0.45 -26.39
C SER A 85 -11.01 -0.02 -26.56
N ILE A 86 -10.79 1.24 -26.90
CA ILE A 86 -9.45 1.84 -26.93
C ILE A 86 -8.95 2.04 -25.49
N PRO A 87 -7.73 1.58 -25.14
CA PRO A 87 -7.18 1.80 -23.81
C PRO A 87 -7.08 3.30 -23.48
N PRO A 88 -7.51 3.76 -22.28
CA PRO A 88 -7.44 5.18 -21.91
C PRO A 88 -6.04 5.80 -22.07
N GLY A 89 -4.98 5.04 -21.76
CA GLY A 89 -3.59 5.49 -21.93
C GLY A 89 -3.16 5.70 -23.40
N ALA A 90 -3.93 5.20 -24.37
CA ALA A 90 -3.68 5.39 -25.79
C ALA A 90 -4.39 6.64 -26.37
N VAL A 91 -5.40 7.18 -25.68
CA VAL A 91 -6.26 8.27 -26.17
C VAL A 91 -5.47 9.56 -26.41
N HIS A 92 -4.62 9.95 -25.47
CA HIS A 92 -3.80 11.16 -25.62
C HIS A 92 -2.87 11.07 -26.84
N MET A 93 -2.25 9.92 -27.06
CA MET A 93 -1.37 9.70 -28.20
C MET A 93 -2.13 9.72 -29.54
N ILE A 94 -3.36 9.18 -29.59
CA ILE A 94 -4.21 9.25 -30.78
C ILE A 94 -4.60 10.69 -31.10
N ARG A 95 -4.97 11.49 -30.09
CA ARG A 95 -5.26 12.92 -30.26
C ARG A 95 -4.03 13.66 -30.81
N LEU A 96 -2.83 13.37 -30.29
CA LEU A 96 -1.58 13.95 -30.79
C LEU A 96 -1.29 13.54 -32.23
N MET A 97 -1.50 12.26 -32.58
CA MET A 97 -1.36 11.77 -33.96
C MET A 97 -2.31 12.49 -34.93
N GLN A 98 -3.56 12.73 -34.53
CA GLN A 98 -4.51 13.51 -35.34
C GLN A 98 -4.06 14.97 -35.51
N GLN A 99 -3.59 15.62 -34.44
CA GLN A 99 -3.05 16.99 -34.51
C GLN A 99 -1.83 17.11 -35.42
N GLN A 100 -1.01 16.06 -35.48
CA GLN A 100 0.17 15.97 -36.35
C GLN A 100 -0.16 15.53 -37.78
N GLY A 101 -1.45 15.35 -38.12
CA GLY A 101 -1.89 14.97 -39.46
C GLY A 101 -1.57 13.51 -39.83
N ALA A 102 -1.44 12.62 -38.86
CA ALA A 102 -1.20 11.20 -39.12
C ALA A 102 -2.35 10.60 -39.95
N THR A 103 -2.00 9.68 -40.85
CA THR A 103 -3.00 8.99 -41.67
C THR A 103 -3.88 8.08 -40.82
N ARG A 104 -5.12 7.86 -41.30
CA ARG A 104 -6.06 6.91 -40.72
C ARG A 104 -5.44 5.52 -40.52
N GLU A 105 -4.68 5.03 -41.49
CA GLU A 105 -4.03 3.72 -41.44
C GLU A 105 -3.02 3.64 -40.29
N ASN A 106 -2.25 4.71 -40.08
CA ASN A 106 -1.27 4.79 -38.99
C ASN A 106 -1.97 4.83 -37.63
N ILE A 107 -3.07 5.57 -37.51
CA ILE A 107 -3.89 5.63 -36.29
C ILE A 107 -4.51 4.25 -36.01
N ILE A 108 -5.09 3.58 -37.02
CA ILE A 108 -5.66 2.23 -36.89
C ILE A 108 -4.58 1.22 -36.49
N ALA A 109 -3.40 1.25 -37.11
CA ALA A 109 -2.29 0.38 -36.78
C ALA A 109 -1.82 0.58 -35.34
N PHE A 110 -1.71 1.84 -34.89
CA PHE A 110 -1.41 2.18 -33.50
C PHE A 110 -2.47 1.62 -32.54
N ILE A 111 -3.76 1.81 -32.83
CA ILE A 111 -4.87 1.31 -32.01
C ILE A 111 -4.82 -0.22 -31.93
N LYS A 112 -4.64 -0.91 -33.07
CA LYS A 112 -4.52 -2.38 -33.09
C LYS A 112 -3.33 -2.85 -32.26
N ARG A 113 -2.17 -2.17 -32.35
CA ARG A 113 -0.99 -2.47 -31.54
C ARG A 113 -1.25 -2.26 -30.05
N ALA A 114 -1.86 -1.13 -29.68
CA ALA A 114 -2.23 -0.80 -28.30
C ALA A 114 -3.20 -1.82 -27.70
N LYS A 115 -4.13 -2.36 -28.50
CA LYS A 115 -5.04 -3.45 -28.11
C LYS A 115 -4.37 -4.83 -28.08
N SER A 116 -3.33 -5.04 -28.90
CA SER A 116 -2.59 -6.30 -29.01
C SER A 116 -1.46 -6.45 -27.99
N LYS A 117 -1.10 -5.39 -27.25
CA LYS A 117 -0.26 -5.53 -26.06
C LYS A 117 -0.97 -6.55 -25.17
N LYS A 118 -0.47 -7.79 -25.20
CA LYS A 118 -0.85 -8.83 -24.24
C LYS A 118 -0.88 -8.14 -22.89
N THR A 119 -1.96 -8.30 -22.14
CA THR A 119 -1.87 -8.24 -20.69
C THR A 119 -0.56 -8.94 -20.35
N SER A 120 0.37 -8.20 -19.74
CA SER A 120 1.54 -8.82 -19.13
C SER A 120 1.06 -10.12 -18.49
N PRO A 121 1.72 -11.26 -18.75
CA PRO A 121 1.21 -12.56 -18.31
C PRO A 121 0.68 -12.36 -16.92
N LYS A 122 -0.61 -12.68 -16.68
CA LYS A 122 -1.26 -12.51 -15.39
C LYS A 122 -0.30 -13.12 -14.38
N LEU A 123 0.56 -12.29 -13.80
CA LEU A 123 1.43 -12.68 -12.73
C LEU A 123 0.40 -12.79 -11.66
N ASP A 124 0.00 -14.02 -11.39
CA ASP A 124 -0.96 -14.35 -10.38
C ASP A 124 -0.34 -13.80 -9.08
N VAL A 125 -0.63 -12.54 -8.76
CA VAL A 125 0.03 -11.79 -7.67
C VAL A 125 -0.21 -12.55 -6.36
N CYS A 126 -1.30 -13.32 -6.32
CA CYS A 126 -1.65 -14.22 -5.23
C CYS A 126 -0.79 -15.50 -5.13
N LYS A 127 0.06 -15.84 -6.11
CA LYS A 127 0.93 -17.04 -6.10
C LYS A 127 2.41 -16.75 -5.86
N ASN A 128 2.86 -15.50 -5.96
CA ASN A 128 4.28 -15.15 -5.86
C ASN A 128 4.62 -14.44 -4.54
N PHE A 129 4.24 -15.04 -3.40
CA PHE A 129 4.67 -14.57 -2.07
C PHE A 129 6.20 -14.43 -1.97
N ASP A 130 6.94 -15.24 -2.72
CA ASP A 130 8.40 -15.33 -2.65
C ASP A 130 9.14 -14.37 -3.60
N ASN A 131 8.44 -13.67 -4.50
CA ASN A 131 9.10 -12.71 -5.39
C ASN A 131 9.06 -11.29 -4.82
N THR A 132 9.87 -11.06 -3.79
CA THR A 132 10.11 -9.74 -3.21
C THR A 132 10.99 -8.83 -4.07
N LYS A 133 11.57 -9.37 -5.15
CA LYS A 133 12.55 -8.67 -6.01
C LYS A 133 11.89 -7.80 -7.08
N ILE A 134 10.73 -8.22 -7.59
CA ILE A 134 10.03 -7.52 -8.66
C ILE A 134 8.83 -6.80 -8.08
N LYS A 135 8.72 -5.51 -8.37
CA LYS A 135 7.58 -4.69 -7.99
C LYS A 135 6.31 -5.15 -8.73
N PRO A 136 5.20 -5.48 -8.02
CA PRO A 136 4.01 -6.03 -8.66
C PRO A 136 3.34 -5.07 -9.64
N VAL A 137 2.85 -5.59 -10.77
CA VAL A 137 1.93 -4.87 -11.65
C VAL A 137 0.51 -5.26 -11.29
N LEU A 138 -0.31 -4.29 -10.90
CA LEU A 138 -1.69 -4.52 -10.47
C LEU A 138 -2.67 -4.41 -11.65
N PRO A 139 -3.64 -5.34 -11.80
CA PRO A 139 -4.65 -5.25 -12.86
C PRO A 139 -5.59 -4.07 -12.64
N ASP A 140 -6.21 -3.54 -13.69
CA ASP A 140 -7.08 -2.36 -13.61
C ASP A 140 -8.19 -2.49 -12.55
N ASP A 141 -8.71 -3.71 -12.37
CA ASP A 141 -9.76 -4.07 -11.41
C ASP A 141 -9.25 -4.47 -10.01
N ALA A 142 -7.97 -4.20 -9.69
CA ALA A 142 -7.42 -4.46 -8.36
C ALA A 142 -8.24 -3.73 -7.27
N PRO A 143 -8.53 -4.40 -6.12
CA PRO A 143 -9.18 -3.78 -4.97
C PRO A 143 -8.44 -2.54 -4.51
N ILE A 144 -9.16 -1.52 -4.05
CA ILE A 144 -8.55 -0.25 -3.64
C ILE A 144 -8.44 -0.11 -2.12
N ALA A 145 -7.39 0.59 -1.69
CA ALA A 145 -7.13 0.84 -0.28
C ALA A 145 -6.88 2.32 0.03
N ILE A 146 -7.36 2.74 1.19
CA ILE A 146 -7.01 4.01 1.84
C ILE A 146 -6.18 3.68 3.08
N VAL A 147 -5.08 4.40 3.28
CA VAL A 147 -4.18 4.21 4.43
C VAL A 147 -4.04 5.51 5.21
N LEU A 148 -4.36 5.45 6.50
CA LEU A 148 -4.21 6.53 7.46
C LEU A 148 -2.96 6.28 8.30
N PHE A 149 -2.18 7.33 8.57
CA PHE A 149 -0.88 7.24 9.26
C PHE A 149 0.12 6.36 8.47
N ALA A 150 0.27 6.67 7.18
CA ALA A 150 0.95 5.80 6.22
C ALA A 150 2.47 5.64 6.47
N GLY A 151 3.12 6.62 7.11
CA GLY A 151 4.57 6.64 7.22
C GLY A 151 5.24 6.50 5.85
N GLY A 152 6.27 5.65 5.77
CA GLY A 152 6.94 5.35 4.50
C GLY A 152 6.20 4.32 3.62
N GLY A 153 5.04 3.83 4.04
CA GLY A 153 4.21 2.91 3.27
C GLY A 153 4.53 1.42 3.45
N GLY A 154 4.85 0.99 4.67
CA GLY A 154 5.07 -0.44 4.96
C GLY A 154 3.83 -1.30 4.75
N ILE A 155 2.65 -0.79 5.15
CA ILE A 155 1.36 -1.45 4.89
C ILE A 155 1.08 -1.51 3.41
N GLU A 156 1.29 -0.41 2.69
CA GLU A 156 1.08 -0.29 1.25
C GLU A 156 1.97 -1.25 0.46
N ALA A 157 3.24 -1.41 0.87
CA ALA A 157 4.10 -2.43 0.28
C ALA A 157 3.51 -3.83 0.43
N GLY A 158 2.94 -4.16 1.59
CA GLY A 158 2.23 -5.42 1.79
C GLY A 158 0.92 -5.53 1.02
N MET A 159 0.16 -4.44 0.89
CA MET A 159 -1.07 -4.38 0.09
C MET A 159 -0.77 -4.63 -1.40
N VAL A 160 0.27 -3.98 -1.93
CA VAL A 160 0.73 -4.16 -3.31
C VAL A 160 1.16 -5.60 -3.57
N GLN A 161 1.94 -6.20 -2.65
CA GLN A 161 2.30 -7.63 -2.72
C GLN A 161 1.06 -8.54 -2.64
N ALA A 162 0.00 -8.13 -1.95
CA ALA A 162 -1.27 -8.84 -1.89
C ALA A 162 -2.22 -8.53 -3.07
N GLY A 163 -1.78 -7.75 -4.06
CA GLY A 163 -2.61 -7.41 -5.23
C GLY A 163 -3.66 -6.33 -4.96
N ILE A 164 -3.46 -5.47 -3.96
CA ILE A 164 -4.34 -4.36 -3.56
C ILE A 164 -3.67 -3.04 -3.93
N ARG A 165 -4.44 -2.14 -4.55
CA ARG A 165 -3.98 -0.82 -5.00
C ARG A 165 -4.21 0.24 -3.92
N PRO A 166 -3.16 0.78 -3.28
CA PRO A 166 -3.31 1.96 -2.45
C PRO A 166 -3.64 3.17 -3.34
N VAL A 167 -4.73 3.89 -3.05
CA VAL A 167 -5.17 5.04 -3.85
C VAL A 167 -5.04 6.36 -3.08
N ILE A 168 -5.14 6.33 -1.75
CA ILE A 168 -4.92 7.48 -0.89
C ILE A 168 -4.12 7.04 0.33
N ALA A 169 -3.09 7.82 0.67
CA ALA A 169 -2.32 7.71 1.89
C ALA A 169 -2.32 9.05 2.63
N VAL A 170 -2.48 9.04 3.96
CA VAL A 170 -2.42 10.25 4.80
C VAL A 170 -1.23 10.12 5.74
N GLU A 171 -0.31 11.07 5.67
CA GLU A 171 0.92 11.07 6.47
C GLU A 171 1.32 12.50 6.78
N PHE A 172 1.28 12.85 8.06
CA PHE A 172 1.91 14.06 8.56
C PHE A 172 2.16 13.97 10.07
N ASP A 173 3.42 14.20 10.49
CA ASP A 173 3.80 14.40 11.89
C ASP A 173 4.10 15.90 12.10
N PRO A 174 3.18 16.66 12.73
CA PRO A 174 3.38 18.09 12.97
C PRO A 174 4.52 18.37 13.96
N THR A 175 4.94 17.39 14.75
CA THR A 175 6.07 17.52 15.69
C THR A 175 7.42 17.40 14.99
N LYS A 176 7.46 16.81 13.78
CA LYS A 176 8.66 16.60 12.97
C LYS A 176 8.36 16.86 11.49
N PRO A 177 7.97 18.07 11.12
CA PRO A 177 7.44 18.36 9.79
C PRO A 177 8.45 18.07 8.68
N GLU A 178 9.74 18.33 8.91
CA GLU A 178 10.76 18.06 7.90
C GLU A 178 10.98 16.57 7.66
N LEU A 179 11.09 15.78 8.74
CA LEU A 179 11.17 14.33 8.63
C LEU A 179 9.93 13.76 7.93
N SER A 180 8.74 14.26 8.29
CA SER A 180 7.48 13.81 7.70
C SER A 180 7.42 14.11 6.20
N ARG A 181 7.92 15.26 5.74
CA ARG A 181 8.03 15.57 4.30
C ARG A 181 8.93 14.59 3.56
N VAL A 182 10.08 14.23 4.12
CA VAL A 182 10.99 13.27 3.49
C VAL A 182 10.39 11.86 3.47
N ILE A 183 9.68 11.48 4.52
CA ILE A 183 8.92 10.22 4.58
C ILE A 183 7.83 10.21 3.50
N ALA A 184 7.03 11.27 3.38
CA ALA A 184 5.98 11.40 2.37
C ALA A 184 6.55 11.39 0.94
N LYS A 185 7.73 12.01 0.72
CA LYS A 185 8.42 11.94 -0.57
C LYS A 185 8.87 10.51 -0.90
N THR A 186 9.40 9.78 0.07
CA THR A 186 9.79 8.37 -0.09
C THR A 186 8.57 7.49 -0.39
N HIS A 187 7.46 7.74 0.29
CA HIS A 187 6.18 7.08 0.02
C HIS A 187 5.74 7.34 -1.43
N HIS A 188 5.68 8.61 -1.85
CA HIS A 188 5.28 8.98 -3.21
C HIS A 188 6.15 8.30 -4.27
N HIS A 189 7.47 8.28 -4.08
CA HIS A 189 8.41 7.59 -4.96
C HIS A 189 8.06 6.10 -5.12
N ASN A 190 7.69 5.43 -4.02
CA ASN A 190 7.37 4.00 -4.03
C ASN A 190 5.94 3.68 -4.51
N PHE A 191 4.97 4.59 -4.44
CA PHE A 191 3.56 4.25 -4.68
C PHE A 191 2.82 5.10 -5.72
N SER A 192 3.42 6.17 -6.24
CA SER A 192 2.79 7.06 -7.23
C SER A 192 2.40 6.35 -8.54
N GLU A 193 3.16 5.33 -8.96
CA GLU A 193 2.85 4.56 -10.17
C GLU A 193 1.53 3.77 -10.08
N TYR A 194 1.06 3.49 -8.85
CA TYR A 194 -0.24 2.87 -8.61
C TYR A 194 -1.39 3.89 -8.57
N GLY A 195 -1.10 5.17 -8.82
CA GLY A 195 -2.04 6.27 -8.68
C GLY A 195 -2.27 6.69 -7.22
N CYS A 196 -1.39 6.29 -6.29
CA CYS A 196 -1.55 6.62 -4.89
C CYS A 196 -1.26 8.12 -4.64
N ARG A 197 -2.24 8.84 -4.08
CA ARG A 197 -2.07 10.22 -3.64
C ARG A 197 -1.69 10.27 -2.17
N ILE A 198 -0.49 10.78 -1.87
CA ILE A 198 -0.06 11.11 -0.50
C ILE A 198 -0.61 12.48 -0.10
N ILE A 199 -1.27 12.54 1.05
CA ILE A 199 -1.83 13.77 1.64
C ILE A 199 -1.02 14.11 2.88
N GLN A 200 -0.36 15.27 2.86
CA GLN A 200 0.45 15.78 3.95
C GLN A 200 -0.38 16.66 4.90
N LEU A 201 -1.36 16.03 5.52
CA LEU A 201 -2.17 16.57 6.61
C LEU A 201 -2.28 15.50 7.69
N THR A 202 -2.56 15.91 8.91
CA THR A 202 -2.94 14.97 9.96
C THR A 202 -4.28 14.31 9.62
N VAL A 203 -4.52 13.10 10.14
CA VAL A 203 -5.80 12.40 9.93
C VAL A 203 -6.96 13.20 10.53
N GLN A 204 -6.71 13.92 11.62
CA GLN A 204 -7.66 14.83 12.26
C GLN A 204 -8.03 16.01 11.34
N GLU A 205 -7.08 16.60 10.63
CA GLU A 205 -7.35 17.64 9.63
C GLU A 205 -8.18 17.10 8.47
N VAL A 206 -7.83 15.92 7.96
CA VAL A 206 -8.61 15.26 6.90
C VAL A 206 -10.04 14.95 7.35
N ALA A 207 -10.22 14.52 8.60
CA ALA A 207 -11.52 14.26 9.19
C ALA A 207 -12.37 15.53 9.33
N ARG A 208 -11.77 16.65 9.79
CA ARG A 208 -12.43 17.98 9.82
C ARG A 208 -12.87 18.44 8.44
N LEU A 209 -12.14 18.08 7.39
CA LEU A 209 -12.51 18.33 6.00
C LEU A 209 -13.53 17.31 5.45
N GLY A 210 -14.10 16.43 6.29
CA GLY A 210 -15.14 15.48 5.90
C GLY A 210 -14.70 14.44 4.87
N PHE A 211 -13.39 14.14 4.81
CA PHE A 211 -12.81 13.22 3.80
C PHE A 211 -13.22 13.57 2.36
N ILE A 212 -13.38 14.85 2.03
CA ILE A 212 -13.78 15.30 0.69
C ILE A 212 -12.77 14.77 -0.35
N GLY A 213 -13.30 14.17 -1.42
CA GLY A 213 -12.50 13.57 -2.49
C GLY A 213 -11.98 12.16 -2.21
N PHE A 214 -12.26 11.58 -1.03
CA PHE A 214 -11.95 10.19 -0.75
C PHE A 214 -13.01 9.27 -1.38
N PRO A 215 -12.63 8.09 -1.91
CA PRO A 215 -13.60 7.15 -2.44
C PRO A 215 -14.47 6.61 -1.30
N ARG A 216 -15.78 6.64 -1.49
CA ARG A 216 -16.73 5.99 -0.59
C ARG A 216 -16.71 4.48 -0.86
N ARG A 217 -16.82 3.70 0.22
CA ARG A 217 -16.78 2.23 0.24
C ARG A 217 -15.53 1.64 -0.42
N PRO A 218 -14.31 2.03 0.00
CA PRO A 218 -13.10 1.36 -0.46
C PRO A 218 -13.11 -0.11 -0.02
N ASP A 219 -12.39 -0.98 -0.73
CA ASP A 219 -12.28 -2.38 -0.31
C ASP A 219 -11.54 -2.49 1.03
N TYR A 220 -10.53 -1.65 1.23
CA TYR A 220 -9.71 -1.65 2.44
C TYR A 220 -9.53 -0.23 3.00
N LEU A 221 -9.61 -0.13 4.33
CA LEU A 221 -9.12 1.01 5.10
C LEU A 221 -8.15 0.50 6.15
N HIS A 222 -6.96 1.08 6.22
CA HIS A 222 -5.99 0.79 7.26
C HIS A 222 -5.70 2.03 8.11
N ALA A 223 -5.52 1.85 9.41
CA ALA A 223 -5.01 2.89 10.30
C ALA A 223 -3.94 2.33 11.25
N SER A 224 -2.79 3.01 11.34
CA SER A 224 -1.75 2.75 12.35
C SER A 224 -1.49 4.00 13.22
N PRO A 225 -2.40 4.36 14.16
CA PRO A 225 -2.26 5.58 14.95
C PRO A 225 -0.97 5.62 15.78
N VAL A 226 -0.53 6.83 16.15
CA VAL A 226 0.69 7.04 16.93
C VAL A 226 0.69 6.23 18.23
N CYS A 227 1.77 5.51 18.50
CA CYS A 227 1.86 4.55 19.60
C CYS A 227 2.76 4.99 20.78
N ALA A 228 3.30 6.22 20.74
CA ALA A 228 4.40 6.65 21.62
C ALA A 228 4.06 6.53 23.11
N ASN A 229 2.87 7.01 23.50
CA ASN A 229 2.37 7.02 24.89
C ASN A 229 2.01 5.62 25.42
N PHE A 230 1.84 4.66 24.52
CA PHE A 230 1.48 3.27 24.84
C PHE A 230 2.69 2.32 24.84
N SER A 231 3.87 2.79 24.41
CA SER A 231 5.07 1.96 24.30
C SER A 231 5.77 1.76 25.66
N GLN A 232 6.20 0.53 25.94
CA GLN A 232 6.90 0.18 27.20
C GLN A 232 8.16 1.04 27.45
N ALA A 233 8.86 1.43 26.37
CA ALA A 233 10.10 2.21 26.45
C ALA A 233 9.88 3.65 26.93
N HIS A 234 8.74 4.27 26.61
CA HIS A 234 8.40 5.61 27.08
C HIS A 234 7.75 5.56 28.48
N THR A 235 6.92 4.55 28.77
CA THR A 235 6.24 4.46 30.07
C THR A 235 7.17 4.14 31.24
N ALA A 236 8.32 3.49 31.00
CA ALA A 236 9.30 3.20 32.04
C ALA A 236 10.00 4.45 32.60
N LYS A 237 9.99 5.58 31.87
CA LYS A 237 10.62 6.84 32.30
C LYS A 237 9.66 7.87 32.88
N ALA A 238 8.35 7.76 32.61
CA ALA A 238 7.39 8.83 32.90
C ALA A 238 6.30 8.49 33.93
N GLY A 239 6.29 7.27 34.50
CA GLY A 239 5.36 6.89 35.59
C GLY A 239 3.86 6.89 35.25
N LYS A 240 3.44 7.45 34.11
CA LYS A 240 2.04 7.58 33.68
C LYS A 240 1.97 7.54 32.14
N GLY A 241 1.74 6.34 31.59
CA GLY A 241 1.31 6.16 30.19
C GLY A 241 -0.18 6.50 30.08
N ILE A 242 -0.49 7.79 30.17
CA ILE A 242 -1.85 8.34 30.09
C ILE A 242 -2.04 8.86 28.67
N GLU A 243 -3.19 8.55 28.08
CA GLU A 243 -3.61 9.04 26.77
C GLU A 243 -3.64 10.56 26.74
N THR A 244 -3.16 11.15 25.64
CA THR A 244 -3.26 12.59 25.42
C THR A 244 -4.57 12.94 24.71
N ALA A 245 -4.93 14.23 24.72
CA ALA A 245 -6.01 14.73 23.88
C ALA A 245 -5.75 14.46 22.38
N ASP A 246 -4.49 14.48 21.96
CA ASP A 246 -4.10 14.16 20.59
C ASP A 246 -4.37 12.69 20.24
N ASP A 247 -4.06 11.75 21.16
CA ASP A 247 -4.37 10.32 20.98
C ASP A 247 -5.88 10.09 20.79
N LEU A 248 -6.69 10.72 21.65
CA LEU A 248 -8.16 10.62 21.58
C LEU A 248 -8.71 11.25 20.30
N SER A 249 -8.21 12.43 19.90
CA SER A 249 -8.65 13.10 18.67
C SER A 249 -8.30 12.29 17.42
N ALA A 250 -7.13 11.63 17.39
CA ALA A 250 -6.75 10.71 16.32
C ALA A 250 -7.70 9.52 16.23
N ALA A 251 -8.08 8.93 17.37
CA ALA A 251 -9.03 7.83 17.41
C ALA A 251 -10.44 8.24 16.94
N ILE A 252 -10.90 9.44 17.33
CA ILE A 252 -12.17 10.01 16.84
C ILE A 252 -12.12 10.20 15.32
N ALA A 253 -11.02 10.73 14.79
CA ALA A 253 -10.85 10.89 13.34
C ALA A 253 -10.85 9.55 12.58
N VAL A 254 -10.27 8.50 13.15
CA VAL A 254 -10.36 7.13 12.59
C VAL A 254 -11.80 6.60 12.65
N ALA A 255 -12.51 6.80 13.75
CA ALA A 255 -13.92 6.43 13.87
C ALA A 255 -14.78 7.17 12.83
N GLU A 256 -14.54 8.46 12.59
CA GLU A 256 -15.20 9.21 11.52
C GLU A 256 -14.86 8.66 10.13
N ALA A 257 -13.61 8.27 9.88
CA ALA A 257 -13.22 7.62 8.62
C ALA A 257 -14.02 6.32 8.39
N ILE A 258 -14.17 5.48 9.42
CA ILE A 258 -14.98 4.25 9.36
C ILE A 258 -16.43 4.58 9.00
N ARG A 259 -17.06 5.52 9.75
CA ARG A 259 -18.47 5.91 9.56
C ARG A 259 -18.71 6.53 8.19
N GLN A 260 -17.84 7.42 7.74
CA GLN A 260 -18.03 8.14 6.48
C GLN A 260 -17.64 7.30 5.27
N LEU A 261 -16.50 6.61 5.32
CA LEU A 261 -15.97 5.90 4.16
C LEU A 261 -16.57 4.50 4.02
N GLN A 262 -17.07 3.88 5.09
CA GLN A 262 -17.73 2.56 5.05
C GLN A 262 -16.92 1.49 4.30
N PRO A 263 -15.64 1.26 4.67
CA PRO A 263 -14.79 0.28 4.00
C PRO A 263 -15.36 -1.15 4.07
N ARG A 264 -15.05 -1.99 3.10
CA ARG A 264 -15.44 -3.41 3.18
C ARG A 264 -14.65 -4.16 4.25
N VAL A 265 -13.36 -3.86 4.37
CA VAL A 265 -12.44 -4.37 5.40
C VAL A 265 -11.71 -3.20 6.06
N PHE A 266 -11.73 -3.15 7.39
CA PHE A 266 -10.90 -2.26 8.18
C PHE A 266 -9.78 -3.05 8.87
N THR A 267 -8.59 -2.49 8.93
CA THR A 267 -7.47 -3.06 9.70
C THR A 267 -6.80 -2.00 10.54
N LEU A 268 -6.31 -2.40 11.72
CA LEU A 268 -5.53 -1.54 12.60
C LEU A 268 -4.32 -2.30 13.14
N GLU A 269 -3.19 -1.61 13.22
CA GLU A 269 -1.99 -2.08 13.93
C GLU A 269 -1.64 -1.12 15.05
N ASN A 270 -1.21 -1.66 16.20
CA ASN A 270 -0.60 -0.87 17.25
C ASN A 270 0.28 -1.70 18.20
N VAL A 271 0.87 -1.05 19.21
CA VAL A 271 1.57 -1.77 20.29
C VAL A 271 0.58 -2.53 21.19
N PRO A 272 1.00 -3.62 21.87
CA PRO A 272 0.08 -4.47 22.65
C PRO A 272 -0.76 -3.74 23.71
N ARG A 273 -0.22 -2.68 24.33
CA ARG A 273 -0.92 -1.93 25.38
C ARG A 273 -2.10 -1.09 24.83
N TYR A 274 -2.11 -0.79 23.53
CA TYR A 274 -3.16 0.02 22.91
C TYR A 274 -4.55 -0.61 23.07
N GLN A 275 -4.65 -1.94 23.18
CA GLN A 275 -5.94 -2.64 23.36
C GLN A 275 -6.68 -2.24 24.66
N ASN A 276 -5.97 -1.67 25.64
CA ASN A 276 -6.52 -1.22 26.92
C ASN A 276 -6.80 0.30 26.94
N SER A 277 -6.70 0.97 25.79
CA SER A 277 -6.85 2.43 25.68
C SER A 277 -8.29 2.83 25.37
N GLN A 278 -8.69 4.01 25.84
CA GLN A 278 -9.93 4.66 25.43
C GLN A 278 -9.95 4.90 23.92
N SER A 279 -8.81 5.26 23.32
CA SER A 279 -8.63 5.40 21.87
C SER A 279 -9.04 4.12 21.12
N PHE A 280 -8.61 2.95 21.58
CA PHE A 280 -9.02 1.68 20.99
C PHE A 280 -10.52 1.41 21.17
N SER A 281 -11.07 1.68 22.37
CA SER A 281 -12.50 1.54 22.63
C SER A 281 -13.38 2.42 21.73
N ILE A 282 -12.93 3.65 21.40
CA ILE A 282 -13.63 4.54 20.46
C ILE A 282 -13.69 3.92 19.06
N ILE A 283 -12.58 3.38 18.57
CA ILE A 283 -12.51 2.75 17.24
C ILE A 283 -13.35 1.47 17.21
N LEU A 284 -13.24 0.63 18.26
CA LEU A 284 -14.02 -0.60 18.39
C LEU A 284 -15.52 -0.32 18.39
N SER A 285 -15.96 0.64 19.20
CA SER A 285 -17.37 1.04 19.27
C SER A 285 -17.89 1.55 17.92
N ALA A 286 -17.09 2.32 17.17
CA ALA A 286 -17.47 2.75 15.83
C ALA A 286 -17.64 1.59 14.84
N LEU A 287 -16.76 0.58 14.89
CA LEU A 287 -16.89 -0.63 14.07
C LEU A 287 -18.15 -1.42 14.43
N GLU A 288 -18.42 -1.62 15.72
CA GLU A 288 -19.61 -2.35 16.19
C GLU A 288 -20.91 -1.64 15.80
N GLN A 289 -20.98 -0.31 16.01
CA GLN A 289 -22.13 0.53 15.61
C GLN A 289 -22.39 0.48 14.10
N GLU A 290 -21.33 0.38 13.30
CA GLU A 290 -21.42 0.29 11.85
C GLU A 290 -21.61 -1.16 11.34
N GLY A 291 -21.79 -2.12 12.24
CA GLY A 291 -22.13 -3.51 11.94
C GLY A 291 -20.97 -4.35 11.41
N TYR A 292 -19.73 -4.02 11.78
CA TYR A 292 -18.58 -4.84 11.41
C TYR A 292 -18.43 -6.04 12.35
N SER A 293 -18.08 -7.19 11.80
CA SER A 293 -17.54 -8.30 12.57
C SER A 293 -16.07 -8.02 12.86
N VAL A 294 -15.68 -7.97 14.13
CA VAL A 294 -14.33 -7.56 14.57
C VAL A 294 -13.56 -8.75 15.14
N ASN A 295 -12.30 -8.89 14.75
CA ASN A 295 -11.34 -9.85 15.31
C ASN A 295 -10.01 -9.13 15.58
N TYR A 296 -9.46 -9.28 16.79
CA TYR A 296 -8.16 -8.71 17.13
C TYR A 296 -7.38 -9.60 18.09
N SER A 297 -6.05 -9.54 18.01
CA SER A 297 -5.15 -10.24 18.92
C SER A 297 -3.78 -9.57 18.98
N VAL A 298 -3.06 -9.81 20.08
CA VAL A 298 -1.64 -9.47 20.16
C VAL A 298 -0.83 -10.63 19.60
N VAL A 299 -0.17 -10.40 18.48
CA VAL A 299 0.62 -11.41 17.77
C VAL A 299 2.11 -11.08 17.82
N ASN A 300 2.97 -12.10 17.84
CA ASN A 300 4.38 -11.94 17.54
C ASN A 300 4.58 -12.24 16.05
N MET A 301 4.99 -11.26 15.26
CA MET A 301 5.11 -11.43 13.81
C MET A 301 6.19 -12.43 13.39
N ALA A 302 7.09 -12.82 14.31
CA ALA A 302 7.99 -13.96 14.08
C ALA A 302 7.22 -15.26 13.83
N ASP A 303 6.07 -15.45 14.49
CA ASP A 303 5.18 -16.61 14.31
C ASP A 303 4.43 -16.55 12.96
N PHE A 304 4.78 -15.60 12.10
CA PHE A 304 4.27 -15.39 10.74
C PHE A 304 5.43 -15.32 9.73
N GLY A 305 6.60 -15.84 10.09
CA GLY A 305 7.77 -15.88 9.21
C GLY A 305 8.55 -14.57 9.10
N LEU A 306 8.28 -13.58 9.96
CA LEU A 306 9.16 -12.41 10.05
C LEU A 306 10.47 -12.81 10.75
N PRO A 307 11.65 -12.46 10.23
CA PRO A 307 12.94 -12.72 10.89
C PRO A 307 13.20 -11.80 12.09
N GLN A 308 12.15 -11.32 12.75
CA GLN A 308 12.18 -10.35 13.83
C GLN A 308 11.08 -10.65 14.86
N ALA A 309 11.46 -10.67 16.14
CA ALA A 309 10.50 -10.68 17.24
C ALA A 309 9.84 -9.30 17.37
N ARG A 310 8.64 -9.15 16.81
CA ARG A 310 7.85 -7.90 16.82
C ARG A 310 6.43 -8.19 17.28
N ARG A 311 6.13 -7.84 18.53
CA ARG A 311 4.80 -8.02 19.14
C ARG A 311 3.92 -6.80 18.90
N ARG A 312 2.72 -7.01 18.35
CA ARG A 312 1.77 -5.95 17.98
C ARG A 312 0.34 -6.41 18.17
N LEU A 313 -0.52 -5.47 18.56
CA LEU A 313 -1.96 -5.60 18.42
C LEU A 313 -2.29 -5.49 16.94
N VAL A 314 -3.03 -6.48 16.43
CA VAL A 314 -3.56 -6.46 15.07
C VAL A 314 -5.06 -6.65 15.18
N LEU A 315 -5.82 -5.75 14.55
CA LEU A 315 -7.26 -5.82 14.41
C LEU A 315 -7.61 -5.92 12.93
N ILE A 316 -8.55 -6.80 12.61
CA ILE A 316 -9.21 -6.89 11.32
C ILE A 316 -10.72 -6.93 11.53
N ALA A 317 -11.43 -6.14 10.76
CA ALA A 317 -12.87 -6.03 10.83
C ALA A 317 -13.46 -6.03 9.42
N SER A 318 -14.61 -6.67 9.24
CA SER A 318 -15.26 -6.80 7.94
C SER A 318 -16.76 -6.65 8.02
N LYS A 319 -17.36 -6.09 6.97
CA LYS A 319 -18.81 -5.88 6.89
C LYS A 319 -19.47 -6.99 6.06
N GLY A 320 -20.36 -7.76 6.69
CA GLY A 320 -21.13 -8.82 6.04
C GLY A 320 -20.42 -10.17 5.85
N PHE A 321 -19.23 -10.35 6.43
CA PHE A 321 -18.49 -11.62 6.47
C PHE A 321 -17.47 -11.59 7.62
N HIS A 322 -16.91 -12.75 7.97
CA HIS A 322 -15.87 -12.86 8.99
C HIS A 322 -14.48 -13.00 8.34
N VAL A 323 -13.50 -12.24 8.84
CA VAL A 323 -12.08 -12.41 8.49
C VAL A 323 -11.29 -12.75 9.74
N ALA A 324 -10.45 -13.77 9.64
CA ALA A 324 -9.51 -14.14 10.69
C ALA A 324 -8.13 -13.55 10.44
N ILE A 325 -7.39 -13.34 11.53
CA ILE A 325 -5.93 -13.17 11.48
C ILE A 325 -5.33 -14.43 10.82
N PRO A 326 -4.32 -14.30 9.93
CA PRO A 326 -3.74 -15.44 9.21
C PRO A 326 -3.20 -16.53 10.16
N ALA A 327 -3.04 -17.74 9.64
CA ALA A 327 -2.44 -18.85 10.38
C ALA A 327 -0.94 -18.63 10.62
N HIS A 328 -0.43 -19.21 11.71
CA HIS A 328 0.99 -19.14 12.04
C HIS A 328 1.87 -19.85 10.99
N ARG A 329 3.09 -19.36 10.85
CA ARG A 329 4.19 -19.96 10.09
C ARG A 329 5.38 -20.19 11.01
N LYS A 330 6.27 -21.09 10.59
CA LYS A 330 7.52 -21.34 11.32
C LYS A 330 8.36 -20.04 11.34
N PRO A 331 8.82 -19.59 12.52
CA PRO A 331 9.76 -18.48 12.60
C PRO A 331 11.05 -18.76 11.84
N ILE A 332 11.63 -17.73 11.25
CA ILE A 332 12.90 -17.81 10.53
C ILE A 332 14.00 -17.06 11.31
N GLY A 333 15.23 -17.54 11.18
CA GLY A 333 16.39 -16.90 11.79
C GLY A 333 16.77 -15.61 11.05
N TRP A 334 17.29 -14.62 11.76
CA TRP A 334 17.74 -13.38 11.10
C TRP A 334 18.87 -13.65 10.10
N TYR A 335 19.77 -14.60 10.40
CA TYR A 335 20.92 -14.87 9.54
C TYR A 335 20.48 -15.46 8.21
N GLU A 336 19.58 -16.45 8.22
CA GLU A 336 19.01 -17.05 6.99
C GLU A 336 18.42 -15.97 6.07
N ALA A 337 17.70 -14.99 6.63
CA ALA A 337 17.03 -13.94 5.86
C ALA A 337 18.01 -13.00 5.12
N ILE A 338 19.20 -12.75 5.67
CA ILE A 338 20.15 -11.76 5.11
C ILE A 338 21.52 -12.34 4.74
N ALA A 339 21.74 -13.65 4.85
CA ALA A 339 23.05 -14.31 4.65
C ALA A 339 23.70 -13.91 3.32
N HIS A 340 22.91 -13.85 2.25
CA HIS A 340 23.36 -13.48 0.91
C HIS A 340 23.87 -12.03 0.79
N LEU A 341 23.44 -11.12 1.68
CA LEU A 341 23.89 -9.73 1.70
C LEU A 341 25.16 -9.50 2.52
N ILE A 342 25.41 -10.34 3.54
CA ILE A 342 26.49 -10.13 4.52
C ILE A 342 27.87 -9.93 3.87
N PRO A 343 28.29 -10.71 2.84
CA PRO A 343 29.58 -10.52 2.20
C PRO A 343 29.77 -9.11 1.58
N MET A 344 28.67 -8.51 1.11
CA MET A 344 28.66 -7.20 0.45
C MET A 344 28.54 -6.03 1.44
N MET A 345 28.29 -6.30 2.72
CA MET A 345 28.21 -5.27 3.75
C MET A 345 29.59 -4.70 4.08
N THR A 346 29.59 -3.46 4.58
CA THR A 346 30.82 -2.77 5.00
C THR A 346 31.47 -3.46 6.18
N ASP A 347 32.79 -3.63 6.11
CA ASP A 347 33.58 -4.11 7.24
C ASP A 347 33.45 -3.19 8.46
N SER A 348 33.54 -3.79 9.63
CA SER A 348 33.36 -3.10 10.89
C SER A 348 34.23 -3.71 11.97
N GLN A 349 34.16 -3.16 13.17
CA GLN A 349 34.81 -3.67 14.36
C GLN A 349 33.83 -3.61 15.52
N LEU A 350 33.88 -4.61 16.40
CA LEU A 350 33.05 -4.63 17.59
C LEU A 350 33.52 -3.56 18.58
N LEU A 351 32.58 -2.75 19.06
CA LEU A 351 32.83 -1.83 20.18
C LEU A 351 33.10 -2.61 21.47
N PRO A 352 33.73 -2.01 22.50
CA PRO A 352 34.02 -2.70 23.77
C PRO A 352 32.81 -3.41 24.38
N LYS A 353 31.64 -2.76 24.41
CA LYS A 353 30.39 -3.36 24.91
C LYS A 353 29.84 -4.48 24.04
N GLN A 354 30.18 -4.53 22.76
CA GLN A 354 29.80 -5.62 21.86
C GLN A 354 30.76 -6.80 22.00
N ARG A 355 32.06 -6.54 22.22
CA ARG A 355 33.05 -7.59 22.56
C ARG A 355 32.70 -8.29 23.86
N GLN A 356 32.36 -7.55 24.91
CA GLN A 356 31.89 -8.13 26.17
C GLN A 356 30.65 -9.03 25.97
N ALA A 357 29.71 -8.60 25.12
CA ALA A 357 28.52 -9.39 24.81
C ALA A 357 28.87 -10.68 24.03
N LEU A 358 29.82 -10.61 23.09
CA LEU A 358 30.34 -11.77 22.37
C LEU A 358 31.05 -12.75 23.33
N GLU A 359 31.97 -12.27 24.17
CA GLU A 359 32.70 -13.08 25.15
C GLU A 359 31.74 -13.79 26.11
N LYS A 360 30.73 -13.06 26.62
CA LYS A 360 29.67 -13.62 27.47
C LYS A 360 28.88 -14.73 26.76
N PHE A 361 28.62 -14.59 25.46
CA PHE A 361 27.97 -15.64 24.68
C PHE A 361 28.88 -16.86 24.51
N LEU A 362 30.13 -16.65 24.09
CA LEU A 362 31.09 -17.72 23.82
C LEU A 362 31.51 -18.51 25.08
N ALA A 363 31.38 -17.92 26.27
CA ALA A 363 31.67 -18.60 27.54
C ALA A 363 30.81 -19.86 27.79
N GLY A 364 29.68 -20.02 27.10
CA GLY A 364 28.79 -21.18 27.26
C GLY A 364 28.09 -21.66 26.00
N ASN A 365 28.44 -21.12 24.82
CA ASN A 365 27.77 -21.46 23.56
C ASN A 365 28.80 -21.71 22.44
N VAL A 366 28.44 -22.61 21.53
CA VAL A 366 29.22 -22.85 20.30
C VAL A 366 29.19 -21.59 19.42
N PRO A 367 30.32 -21.19 18.80
CA PRO A 367 30.36 -20.09 17.84
C PRO A 367 29.29 -20.20 16.76
N THR A 368 28.52 -19.13 16.60
CA THR A 368 27.49 -18.97 15.56
C THR A 368 27.43 -17.50 15.18
N PRO A 369 26.99 -17.12 13.96
CA PRO A 369 26.80 -15.72 13.63
C PRO A 369 25.95 -15.00 14.69
N LEU A 370 26.41 -13.84 15.15
CA LEU A 370 25.73 -13.01 16.13
C LEU A 370 25.40 -11.65 15.53
N LEU A 371 24.13 -11.26 15.61
CA LEU A 371 23.71 -9.89 15.39
C LEU A 371 23.73 -9.16 16.73
N ILE A 372 24.60 -8.16 16.88
CA ILE A 372 24.87 -7.46 18.13
C ILE A 372 24.50 -5.97 17.97
N GLU A 373 23.51 -5.51 18.73
CA GLU A 373 23.06 -4.11 18.72
C GLU A 373 24.16 -3.18 19.21
N ARG A 374 24.31 -2.02 18.56
CA ARG A 374 25.10 -0.93 19.13
C ARG A 374 24.29 -0.22 20.19
N VAL A 375 24.84 -0.17 21.40
CA VAL A 375 24.22 0.56 22.50
C VAL A 375 24.92 1.89 22.72
N GLY A 376 24.13 2.95 22.86
CA GLY A 376 24.61 4.21 23.43
C GLY A 376 24.68 4.09 24.95
N GLY A 377 23.73 4.73 25.64
CA GLY A 377 23.67 4.77 27.12
C GLY A 377 23.21 3.48 27.83
N ARG A 378 23.03 2.34 27.14
CA ARG A 378 22.70 1.08 27.84
C ARG A 378 23.97 0.45 28.42
N THR A 379 23.82 -0.32 29.49
CA THR A 379 24.93 -1.01 30.17
C THR A 379 25.48 -2.17 29.33
N GLU A 380 24.60 -3.00 28.77
CA GLU A 380 24.98 -4.16 27.94
C GLU A 380 24.37 -4.10 26.52
N SER A 381 25.10 -4.64 25.55
CA SER A 381 24.60 -4.83 24.17
C SER A 381 23.68 -6.04 24.10
N LYS A 382 22.53 -5.88 23.46
CA LYS A 382 21.67 -7.03 23.13
C LYS A 382 22.23 -7.74 21.91
N TYR A 383 22.09 -9.06 21.88
CA TYR A 383 22.51 -9.88 20.75
C TYR A 383 21.50 -10.97 20.42
N LYS A 384 21.56 -11.51 19.20
CA LYS A 384 20.76 -12.64 18.74
C LYS A 384 21.60 -13.65 17.95
N PRO A 385 21.60 -14.94 18.34
CA PRO A 385 22.13 -16.05 17.54
C PRO A 385 21.46 -16.20 16.18
N ALA A 386 22.20 -16.73 15.20
CA ALA A 386 21.81 -16.85 13.79
C ALA A 386 20.42 -17.45 13.53
N HIS A 387 20.09 -18.52 14.26
CA HIS A 387 18.86 -19.29 14.09
C HIS A 387 17.62 -18.64 14.72
N LEU A 388 17.79 -17.58 15.50
CA LEU A 388 16.69 -16.88 16.16
C LEU A 388 16.26 -15.64 15.35
N PRO A 389 14.99 -15.21 15.45
CA PRO A 389 14.57 -13.90 14.98
C PRO A 389 15.35 -12.78 15.68
N CYS A 390 15.65 -11.69 14.96
CA CYS A 390 16.30 -10.52 15.56
C CYS A 390 15.38 -9.82 16.56
N ASN A 391 15.94 -8.94 17.40
CA ASN A 391 15.11 -8.06 18.24
C ASN A 391 14.31 -7.08 17.39
N THR A 392 13.26 -6.50 17.98
CA THR A 392 12.49 -5.43 17.34
C THR A 392 13.40 -4.30 16.87
N ILE A 393 13.34 -3.98 15.57
CA ILE A 393 14.05 -2.84 15.01
C ILE A 393 13.29 -1.57 15.37
N LEU A 394 13.97 -0.65 16.05
CA LEU A 394 13.41 0.60 16.54
C LEU A 394 14.05 1.78 15.84
N ARG A 395 13.30 2.88 15.64
CA ARG A 395 13.85 4.13 15.11
C ARG A 395 15.10 4.58 15.88
N SER A 396 15.10 4.44 17.21
CA SER A 396 16.20 4.88 18.08
C SER A 396 17.51 4.12 17.86
N HIS A 397 17.52 3.07 17.04
CA HIS A 397 18.77 2.45 16.59
C HIS A 397 19.53 3.36 15.61
N PHE A 398 18.81 4.16 14.81
CA PHE A 398 19.34 4.95 13.70
C PHE A 398 19.55 6.43 14.03
N THR A 399 19.08 6.88 15.20
CA THR A 399 19.29 8.24 15.69
C THR A 399 19.94 8.21 17.07
N ASP A 400 20.83 9.15 17.36
CA ASP A 400 21.35 9.30 18.71
C ASP A 400 20.36 10.03 19.65
N HIS A 401 20.80 10.28 20.89
CA HIS A 401 19.98 10.93 21.91
C HIS A 401 19.69 12.41 21.62
N LYS A 402 20.43 13.02 20.69
CA LYS A 402 20.23 14.39 20.18
C LYS A 402 19.43 14.40 18.87
N GLY A 403 19.04 13.22 18.37
CA GLY A 403 18.35 13.07 17.09
C GLY A 403 19.28 13.06 15.87
N CYS A 404 20.60 13.04 16.07
CA CYS A 404 21.57 13.03 14.98
C CYS A 404 21.69 11.63 14.34
N ASN A 405 22.07 11.61 13.07
CA ASN A 405 22.16 10.40 12.26
C ASN A 405 23.23 9.41 12.79
N ARG A 406 22.85 8.13 12.94
CA ARG A 406 23.79 7.03 13.19
C ARG A 406 23.94 6.20 11.94
N SER A 407 25.11 6.29 11.31
CA SER A 407 25.45 5.49 10.13
C SER A 407 25.66 4.00 10.43
N LYS A 408 25.89 3.63 11.69
CA LYS A 408 26.04 2.24 12.15
C LYS A 408 25.20 1.99 13.40
N PHE A 409 24.37 0.95 13.39
CA PHE A 409 23.36 0.69 14.41
C PHE A 409 23.35 -0.75 14.96
N ALA A 410 23.92 -1.70 14.23
CA ALA A 410 24.23 -3.05 14.70
C ALA A 410 25.43 -3.59 13.91
N ASP A 411 26.11 -4.58 14.48
CA ASP A 411 27.18 -5.32 13.82
C ASP A 411 26.87 -6.81 13.82
N ILE A 412 27.33 -7.49 12.78
CA ILE A 412 27.25 -8.94 12.59
C ILE A 412 28.65 -9.48 12.80
N TRP A 413 28.80 -10.36 13.79
CA TRP A 413 30.02 -11.13 13.99
C TRP A 413 29.85 -12.53 13.40
N LEU A 414 30.87 -13.00 12.68
CA LEU A 414 30.93 -14.35 12.09
C LEU A 414 31.97 -15.21 12.83
N PRO A 415 31.80 -16.55 12.88
CA PRO A 415 32.72 -17.44 13.59
C PRO A 415 34.19 -17.42 13.12
N ASP A 416 34.44 -16.97 11.89
CA ASP A 416 35.78 -16.78 11.33
C ASP A 416 36.48 -15.50 11.85
N GLY A 417 35.80 -14.73 12.70
CA GLY A 417 36.28 -13.45 13.23
C GLY A 417 35.87 -12.23 12.40
N THR A 418 35.25 -12.42 11.24
CA THR A 418 34.78 -11.32 10.39
C THR A 418 33.68 -10.52 11.08
N VAL A 419 33.72 -9.19 10.95
CA VAL A 419 32.71 -8.29 11.49
C VAL A 419 32.18 -7.35 10.40
N LYS A 420 30.87 -7.36 10.19
CA LYS A 420 30.17 -6.53 9.20
C LYS A 420 29.20 -5.57 9.89
N SER A 421 29.04 -4.35 9.38
CA SER A 421 27.99 -3.45 9.86
C SER A 421 26.67 -3.77 9.16
N LEU A 422 25.57 -3.89 9.91
CA LEU A 422 24.26 -4.15 9.33
C LEU A 422 23.84 -2.99 8.41
N SER A 423 23.55 -3.28 7.14
CA SER A 423 23.12 -2.28 6.16
C SER A 423 21.64 -1.91 6.33
N ILE A 424 21.23 -0.77 5.74
CA ILE A 424 19.81 -0.38 5.65
C ILE A 424 18.99 -1.44 4.91
N GLU A 425 19.52 -1.99 3.82
CA GLU A 425 18.87 -3.07 3.07
C GLU A 425 18.65 -4.31 3.93
N GLY A 426 19.68 -4.74 4.68
CA GLY A 426 19.56 -5.84 5.63
C GLY A 426 18.52 -5.56 6.71
N ALA A 427 18.49 -4.35 7.27
CA ALA A 427 17.46 -3.95 8.23
C ALA A 427 16.05 -3.90 7.61
N GLY A 428 15.93 -3.49 6.34
CA GLY A 428 14.69 -3.52 5.57
C GLY A 428 14.15 -4.94 5.42
N ILE A 429 14.99 -5.89 5.00
CA ILE A 429 14.64 -7.32 4.92
C ILE A 429 14.23 -7.86 6.29
N LEU A 430 14.97 -7.53 7.34
CA LEU A 430 14.63 -7.98 8.70
C LEU A 430 13.31 -7.38 9.22
N GLN A 431 12.92 -6.22 8.71
CA GLN A 431 11.63 -5.58 8.95
C GLN A 431 10.53 -6.10 8.00
N GLY A 432 10.86 -6.97 7.05
CA GLY A 432 9.91 -7.59 6.13
C GLY A 432 9.61 -6.75 4.87
N PHE A 433 10.41 -5.74 4.56
CA PHE A 433 10.28 -4.99 3.31
C PHE A 433 10.66 -5.84 2.10
N PRO A 434 9.96 -5.70 0.97
CA PRO A 434 10.37 -6.33 -0.27
C PRO A 434 11.61 -5.63 -0.84
N SER A 435 12.46 -6.37 -1.56
CA SER A 435 13.69 -5.86 -2.16
C SER A 435 13.46 -4.77 -3.22
N TRP A 436 12.26 -4.67 -3.81
CA TRP A 436 11.92 -3.58 -4.72
C TRP A 436 11.66 -2.25 -4.02
N TYR A 437 11.48 -2.23 -2.68
CA TYR A 437 11.22 -0.99 -1.96
C TYR A 437 12.48 -0.14 -1.87
N GLU A 438 12.40 1.12 -2.28
CA GLU A 438 13.53 2.04 -2.31
C GLU A 438 13.55 2.91 -1.05
N PHE A 439 14.60 2.76 -0.24
CA PHE A 439 14.85 3.58 0.94
C PHE A 439 15.62 4.87 0.60
N PRO A 440 15.43 5.95 1.37
CA PRO A 440 16.24 7.15 1.23
C PRO A 440 17.69 6.88 1.63
N LYS A 441 18.64 7.62 1.03
CA LYS A 441 20.08 7.47 1.29
C LYS A 441 20.47 7.76 2.74
N GLU A 442 19.76 8.66 3.41
CA GLU A 442 20.05 9.02 4.78
C GLU A 442 19.60 7.92 5.76
N THR A 443 20.56 7.35 6.49
CA THR A 443 20.34 6.25 7.44
C THR A 443 19.30 6.56 8.51
N ALA A 444 19.28 7.78 9.09
CA ALA A 444 18.30 8.19 10.09
C ALA A 444 16.87 8.19 9.56
N THR A 445 16.69 8.66 8.34
CA THR A 445 15.39 8.75 7.68
C THR A 445 14.91 7.36 7.26
N ALA A 446 15.77 6.56 6.62
CA ALA A 446 15.46 5.16 6.31
C ALA A 446 15.14 4.36 7.57
N GLY A 447 15.92 4.57 8.64
CA GLY A 447 15.70 3.98 9.94
C GLY A 447 14.40 4.40 10.63
N SER A 448 13.93 5.63 10.39
CA SER A 448 12.63 6.09 10.85
C SER A 448 11.50 5.34 10.13
N ILE A 449 11.60 5.18 8.80
CA ILE A 449 10.65 4.39 8.01
C ILE A 449 10.62 2.93 8.48
N ILE A 450 11.79 2.30 8.60
CA ILE A 450 11.92 0.89 9.03
C ILE A 450 11.36 0.71 10.45
N GLY A 451 11.77 1.56 11.40
CA GLY A 451 11.40 1.41 12.80
C GLY A 451 9.91 1.60 13.07
N TYR A 452 9.28 2.56 12.38
CA TYR A 452 7.86 2.87 12.54
C TYR A 452 6.94 1.94 11.77
N SER A 453 7.39 1.33 10.67
CA SER A 453 6.52 0.55 9.80
C SER A 453 5.90 -0.67 10.47
N VAL A 454 4.71 -1.02 10.01
CA VAL A 454 4.20 -2.39 10.08
C VAL A 454 4.98 -3.24 9.07
N PRO A 455 5.49 -4.42 9.45
CA PRO A 455 6.20 -5.31 8.55
C PRO A 455 5.42 -5.66 7.27
N PRO A 456 5.92 -5.29 6.07
CA PRO A 456 5.20 -5.53 4.82
C PRO A 456 4.92 -7.01 4.54
N SER A 457 5.83 -7.91 4.90
CA SER A 457 5.64 -9.36 4.75
C SER A 457 4.50 -9.93 5.62
N PHE A 458 4.27 -9.37 6.82
CA PHE A 458 3.11 -9.69 7.64
C PHE A 458 1.83 -9.08 7.04
N ALA A 459 1.88 -7.81 6.66
CA ALA A 459 0.76 -7.12 6.02
C ALA A 459 0.28 -7.86 4.76
N THR A 460 1.21 -8.35 3.94
CA THR A 460 0.92 -9.19 2.77
C THR A 460 0.06 -10.40 3.15
N GLN A 461 0.46 -11.15 4.18
CA GLN A 461 -0.27 -12.33 4.63
C GLN A 461 -1.66 -11.97 5.17
N LEU A 462 -1.77 -10.88 5.93
CA LEU A 462 -3.04 -10.38 6.46
C LEU A 462 -4.01 -10.09 5.32
N PHE A 463 -3.56 -9.36 4.29
CA PHE A 463 -4.42 -8.96 3.17
C PHE A 463 -4.71 -10.10 2.19
N MET A 464 -3.78 -11.02 1.97
CA MET A 464 -4.04 -12.24 1.19
C MET A 464 -5.09 -13.13 1.88
N SER A 465 -5.02 -13.27 3.21
CA SER A 465 -6.04 -13.98 4.01
C SER A 465 -7.41 -13.35 3.79
N ALA A 466 -7.51 -12.03 3.95
CA ALA A 466 -8.76 -11.29 3.71
C ALA A 466 -9.28 -11.49 2.27
N GLN A 467 -8.44 -11.32 1.25
CA GLN A 467 -8.82 -11.49 -0.15
C GLN A 467 -9.31 -12.90 -0.49
N SER A 468 -8.71 -13.94 0.10
CA SER A 468 -9.10 -15.33 -0.16
C SER A 468 -10.57 -15.58 0.20
N ILE A 469 -11.02 -15.00 1.31
CA ILE A 469 -12.41 -15.07 1.78
C ILE A 469 -13.33 -14.28 0.82
N LEU A 470 -12.87 -13.12 0.33
CA LEU A 470 -13.64 -12.31 -0.64
C LEU A 470 -13.84 -13.00 -1.99
N LYS A 471 -12.85 -13.76 -2.45
CA LYS A 471 -12.91 -14.52 -3.71
C LYS A 471 -13.65 -15.86 -3.56
N GLY A 472 -13.64 -16.43 -2.36
CA GLY A 472 -14.38 -17.65 -1.98
C GLY A 472 -15.85 -17.42 -1.66
N ALA A 473 -16.28 -16.17 -1.43
CA ALA A 473 -17.69 -15.80 -1.28
C ALA A 473 -18.42 -15.79 -2.64
N LYS A 474 -18.53 -16.96 -3.28
CA LYS A 474 -19.72 -17.29 -4.07
C LYS A 474 -20.75 -17.86 -3.10
N LEU A 475 -21.73 -17.04 -2.72
CA LEU A 475 -23.06 -17.54 -2.35
C LEU A 475 -23.89 -17.59 -3.63
#